data_AF-A0A1I5P3Z3-F1
#
_entry.id   AF-A0A1I5P3Z3-F1
#
_cell.length_a   1.000
_cell.length_b   1.000
_cell.length_c   1.000
_cell.angle_alpha   90.00
_cell.angle_beta   90.00
_cell.angle_gamma   90.00
#
_symmetry.space_group_name_H-M   'P 1'
#
loop_
_entity.id
_entity.type
_entity.pdbx_description
1 polymer ?
#
loop_
_entity_poly.entity_id
_entity_poly.type
_entity_poly.pdbx_seq_one_letter_code
_entity_poly.pdbx_strand_id
1 'polypeptide(L)' 'MADDATPQWSLESLTKAYQQGYMAGLTGQPRTRQPYPDEIPAAAWEAGWDDGFEQMRLQQHSA' A
#
# COMPACT_ATOMS: atom_id res chain seq x y z
N MET A 1 5.19 33.49 -8.84
CA MET A 1 4.50 32.53 -7.95
C MET A 1 4.87 31.16 -8.46
N ALA A 2 5.54 30.35 -7.64
CA ALA A 2 5.88 28.97 -8.00
C ALA A 2 4.58 28.17 -8.05
N ASP A 3 4.31 27.57 -9.19
CA ASP A 3 3.27 26.55 -9.37
C ASP A 3 3.59 25.43 -8.38
N ASP A 4 2.76 25.31 -7.35
CA ASP A 4 2.79 24.22 -6.38
C ASP A 4 2.46 22.94 -7.15
N ALA A 5 3.48 22.37 -7.78
CA ALA A 5 3.38 21.13 -8.55
C ALA A 5 3.29 19.95 -7.58
N THR A 6 2.33 19.98 -6.66
CA THR A 6 1.95 18.81 -5.89
C THR A 6 1.39 17.79 -6.88
N PRO A 7 1.97 16.58 -6.97
CA PRO A 7 1.44 15.56 -7.86
C PRO A 7 -0.01 15.26 -7.46
N GLN A 8 -0.96 15.56 -8.34
CA GLN A 8 -2.37 15.34 -8.06
C GLN A 8 -2.68 13.83 -8.15
N TRP A 9 -2.38 13.07 -7.09
CA TRP A 9 -2.68 11.64 -7.08
C TRP A 9 -4.19 11.43 -7.16
N SER A 10 -4.65 10.82 -8.25
CA SER A 10 -6.05 10.47 -8.39
C SER A 10 -6.43 9.39 -7.37
N LEU A 11 -7.68 9.42 -6.90
CA LEU A 11 -8.21 8.39 -6.01
C LEU A 11 -7.95 6.98 -6.55
N GLU A 12 -8.11 6.78 -7.86
CA GLU A 12 -7.84 5.49 -8.51
C GLU A 12 -6.38 5.04 -8.35
N SER A 13 -5.40 5.96 -8.42
CA SER A 13 -3.98 5.64 -8.24
C SER A 13 -3.66 5.24 -6.81
N LEU A 14 -4.27 5.91 -5.83
CA LEU A 14 -4.13 5.57 -4.41
C LEU A 14 -4.83 4.25 -4.07
N THR A 15 -6.02 4.01 -4.62
CA THR A 15 -6.73 2.73 -4.49
C THR A 15 -5.91 1.59 -5.07
N LYS A 16 -5.28 1.78 -6.24
CA LYS A 16 -4.37 0.79 -6.83
C LYS A 16 -3.17 0.51 -5.92
N ALA A 17 -2.57 1.55 -5.36
CA ALA A 17 -1.45 1.40 -4.42
C ALA A 17 -1.86 0.58 -3.20
N TYR A 18 -2.98 0.92 -2.58
CA TYR A 18 -3.55 0.17 -1.47
C TYR A 18 -3.81 -1.30 -1.82
N GLN A 19 -4.47 -1.57 -2.95
CA GLN A 19 -4.76 -2.95 -3.37
C GLN A 19 -3.49 -3.77 -3.62
N GLN A 20 -2.45 -3.16 -4.21
CA GLN A 20 -1.16 -3.82 -4.40
C GLN A 20 -0.48 -4.12 -3.05
N GLY A 21 -0.55 -3.20 -2.10
CA GLY A 21 -0.07 -3.38 -0.74
C GLY A 21 -0.75 -4.55 -0.06
N TYR A 22 -2.09 -4.57 -0.10
CA TYR A 22 -2.92 -5.63 0.49
C TYR A 22 -2.55 -7.02 -0.03
N MET A 23 -2.39 -7.17 -1.35
CA MET A 23 -1.96 -8.44 -1.93
C MET A 23 -0.53 -8.83 -1.51
N ALA A 24 0.38 -7.86 -1.38
CA ALA A 24 1.72 -8.10 -0.89
C ALA A 24 1.74 -8.56 0.58
N GLY A 25 0.94 -7.93 1.44
CA GLY A 25 0.76 -8.32 2.84
C GLY A 25 0.17 -9.72 2.98
N LEU A 26 -0.90 -10.00 2.22
CA LEU A 26 -1.56 -11.31 2.19
C LEU A 26 -0.64 -12.46 1.79
N THR A 27 0.35 -12.19 0.95
CA THR A 27 1.31 -13.18 0.45
C THR A 27 2.59 -13.23 1.29
N GLY A 28 2.67 -12.48 2.39
CA GLY A 28 3.84 -12.43 3.26
C GLY A 28 5.07 -11.79 2.61
N GLN A 29 4.88 -10.97 1.57
CA GLN A 29 5.99 -10.23 0.96
C GLN A 29 6.51 -9.16 1.92
N PRO A 30 7.79 -8.79 1.85
CA PRO A 30 8.33 -7.76 2.74
C PRO A 30 7.78 -6.37 2.38
N ARG A 31 7.47 -5.56 3.41
CA ARG A 31 7.04 -4.16 3.26
C ARG A 31 8.04 -3.30 2.47
N THR A 32 9.33 -3.65 2.48
CA THR A 32 10.38 -2.95 1.72
C THR A 32 10.25 -3.11 0.20
N ARG A 33 9.34 -3.95 -0.30
CA ARG A 33 9.08 -4.14 -1.74
C ARG A 33 8.10 -3.11 -2.32
N GLN A 34 7.74 -2.12 -1.50
CA GLN A 34 6.95 -0.96 -1.87
C GLN A 34 7.52 -0.30 -3.15
N PRO A 35 6.71 -0.09 -4.21
CA PRO A 35 7.22 0.36 -5.52
C PRO A 35 7.07 1.87 -5.77
N TYR A 36 6.42 2.63 -4.89
CA TYR A 36 6.09 4.04 -5.14
C TYR A 36 7.15 4.99 -4.55
N PRO A 37 7.80 5.82 -5.37
CA PRO A 37 8.79 6.78 -4.87
C PRO A 37 8.16 7.95 -4.08
N ASP A 38 6.90 8.26 -4.37
CA ASP A 38 6.17 9.35 -3.74
C ASP A 38 5.52 8.92 -2.41
N GLU A 39 5.55 9.80 -1.42
CA GLU A 39 5.09 9.51 -0.05
C GLU A 39 3.61 9.14 0.05
N ILE A 40 2.73 9.77 -0.74
CA ILE A 40 1.28 9.56 -0.62
C ILE A 40 0.83 8.20 -1.18
N PRO A 41 1.18 7.80 -2.43
CA PRO A 41 0.90 6.44 -2.89
C PRO A 41 1.73 5.40 -2.11
N ALA A 42 2.91 5.76 -1.58
CA ALA A 42 3.62 4.87 -0.67
C ALA A 42 2.82 4.59 0.60
N ALA A 43 2.31 5.62 1.27
CA ALA A 43 1.49 5.47 2.46
C ALA A 43 0.22 4.65 2.18
N ALA A 44 -0.42 4.86 1.02
CA ALA A 44 -1.58 4.06 0.62
C ALA A 44 -1.22 2.57 0.44
N TRP A 45 -0.09 2.27 -0.22
CA TRP A 45 0.41 0.90 -0.35
C TRP A 45 0.76 0.27 1.00
N GLU A 46 1.42 1.01 1.88
CA GLU A 46 1.81 0.51 3.20
C GLU A 46 0.60 0.20 4.08
N ALA A 47 -0.43 1.06 4.05
CA ALA A 47 -1.68 0.81 4.75
C ALA A 47 -2.35 -0.48 4.24
N GLY A 48 -2.38 -0.69 2.92
CA GLY A 48 -2.87 -1.94 2.35
C GLY A 48 -2.05 -3.15 2.81
N TRP A 49 -0.73 -3.03 2.83
CA TRP A 49 0.16 -4.11 3.26
C TRP A 49 -0.07 -4.51 4.71
N ASP A 50 -0.20 -3.53 5.62
CA ASP A 50 -0.49 -3.80 7.03
C ASP A 50 -1.82 -4.57 7.17
N ASP A 51 -2.89 -4.11 6.52
CA ASP A 51 -4.20 -4.79 6.53
C ASP A 51 -4.13 -6.23 5.98
N GLY A 52 -3.42 -6.42 4.85
CA GLY A 52 -3.26 -7.73 4.22
C GLY A 52 -2.42 -8.70 5.07
N PHE A 53 -1.39 -8.18 5.73
CA PHE A 53 -0.51 -8.97 6.58
C PHE A 53 -1.21 -9.39 7.88
N GLU A 54 -2.02 -8.50 8.48
CA GLU A 54 -2.90 -8.87 9.59
C GLU A 54 -3.88 -9.97 9.18
N GLN A 55 -4.52 -9.85 8.01
CA GLN A 55 -5.42 -10.88 7.49
C GLN A 55 -4.71 -12.24 7.33
N MET A 56 -3.50 -12.25 6.79
CA MET A 56 -2.69 -13.46 6.62
C MET A 56 -2.34 -14.10 7.97
N ARG A 57 -1.95 -13.30 8.97
CA ARG A 57 -1.71 -13.79 10.35
C ARG A 57 -2.96 -14.37 10.99
N LEU A 58 -4.11 -13.71 10.83
CA LEU A 58 -5.39 -14.21 11.35
C LEU A 58 -5.74 -15.57 10.73
N GLN A 59 -5.54 -15.74 9.42
CA GLN A 59 -5.76 -17.02 8.74
C GLN A 59 -4.81 -18.12 9.24
N GLN A 60 -3.55 -17.78 9.51
CA GLN A 60 -2.58 -18.75 10.07
C GLN A 60 -2.90 -19.17 11.50
N HIS A 61 -3.47 -18.28 12.32
CA HIS A 61 -3.85 -18.57 13.70
C HIS A 61 -5.17 -19.34 13.83
N SER A 62 -5.96 -19.42 12.76
CA SER A 62 -7.25 -20.12 12.74
C SER A 62 -7.21 -21.48 12.04
N ALA A 63 -6.01 -21.96 11.68
CA ALA A 63 -5.73 -23.31 11.16
C ALA A 63 -5.05 -24.18 12.23
#